data_AF-A0A840AG97-F1
#
_entry.id   AF-A0A840AG97-F1
#
_cell.length_a   1.000
_cell.length_b   1.000
_cell.length_c   1.000
_cell.angle_alpha   90.00
_cell.angle_beta   90.00
_cell.angle_gamma   90.00
#
_symmetry.space_group_name_H-M   'P 1'
#
loop_
_entity.id
_entity.type
_entity.pdbx_description
1 polymer ?
#
loop_
_entity_poly.entity_id
_entity_poly.type
_entity_poly.pdbx_seq_one_letter_code
_entity_poly.pdbx_strand_id
1 'polypeptide(L)'
;MGTRTEDRLLTGAERDAVRQSRHPDIQSLDRDAVLALARRLREYRDKARDIARDRRRSQRGKAEPRGAGPAPAEDGVLLKKQVFAAAMKRVNSRIAALQSGDKRAQTTEFLREALARKKAAPRHHPNPGATAREGMNPLDEKRQMTDVDPRQVGSVSQQVKNNQASRDTR
;
A
#
# COMPACT_ATOMS: atom_id res chain seq x y z
N MET A 1 -22.34 3.85 -9.65
CA MET A 1 -23.45 3.15 -10.32
C MET A 1 -24.04 2.16 -9.35
N GLY A 2 -25.37 2.10 -9.25
CA GLY A 2 -26.05 1.14 -8.37
C GLY A 2 -26.07 -0.26 -8.99
N THR A 3 -26.06 -1.29 -8.15
CA THR A 3 -26.07 -2.71 -8.57
C THR A 3 -27.21 -3.04 -9.53
N ARG A 4 -28.40 -2.50 -9.26
CA ARG A 4 -29.61 -2.71 -10.06
C ARG A 4 -29.51 -2.21 -11.51
N THR A 5 -28.76 -1.13 -11.74
CA THR A 5 -28.56 -0.59 -13.10
C THR A 5 -27.57 -1.46 -13.88
N GLU A 6 -26.52 -1.93 -13.20
CA GLU A 6 -25.52 -2.84 -13.77
C GLU A 6 -26.15 -4.19 -14.13
N ASP A 7 -27.09 -4.69 -13.33
CA ASP A 7 -27.77 -5.96 -13.58
C ASP A 7 -28.61 -5.93 -14.86
N ARG A 8 -29.23 -4.80 -15.20
CA ARG A 8 -30.00 -4.63 -16.45
C ARG A 8 -29.11 -4.50 -17.68
N LEU A 9 -27.89 -3.99 -17.51
CA LEU A 9 -26.96 -3.72 -18.60
C LEU A 9 -26.16 -4.98 -18.98
N LEU A 10 -25.63 -5.69 -17.98
CA LEU A 10 -24.65 -6.77 -18.20
C LEU A 10 -25.29 -8.12 -18.50
N THR A 11 -24.62 -8.92 -19.32
CA THR A 11 -24.95 -10.36 -19.48
C THR A 11 -24.59 -11.13 -18.20
N GLY A 12 -25.06 -12.38 -18.05
CA GLY A 12 -24.76 -13.19 -16.86
C GLY A 12 -23.25 -13.30 -16.59
N ALA A 13 -22.48 -13.73 -17.59
CA ALA A 13 -21.03 -13.86 -17.47
C ALA A 13 -20.31 -12.52 -17.20
N GLU A 14 -20.74 -11.44 -17.85
CA GLU A 14 -20.21 -10.09 -17.60
C GLU A 14 -20.47 -9.65 -16.16
N ARG A 15 -21.68 -9.93 -15.65
CA ARG A 15 -22.11 -9.60 -14.29
C ARG A 15 -21.32 -10.38 -13.26
N ASP A 16 -21.08 -11.67 -13.48
CA ASP A 16 -20.29 -12.51 -12.59
C ASP A 16 -18.85 -12.01 -12.47
N ALA A 17 -18.23 -11.62 -13.59
CA ALA A 17 -16.90 -11.02 -13.58
C ALA A 17 -16.87 -9.68 -12.82
N VAL A 18 -17.89 -8.84 -13.00
CA VAL A 18 -17.99 -7.57 -12.26
C VAL A 18 -18.25 -7.82 -10.77
N ARG A 19 -19.05 -8.82 -10.40
CA ARG A 19 -19.29 -9.23 -9.01
C ARG A 19 -18.00 -9.69 -8.34
N GLN A 20 -17.23 -10.58 -8.98
CA GLN A 20 -15.92 -11.04 -8.50
C GLN A 20 -14.92 -9.89 -8.26
N SER A 21 -15.05 -8.77 -9.00
CA SER A 21 -14.18 -7.59 -8.81
C SER A 21 -14.50 -6.74 -7.58
N ARG A 22 -15.65 -6.97 -6.93
CA ARG A 22 -16.10 -6.16 -5.78
C ARG A 22 -15.52 -6.71 -4.48
N HIS A 23 -15.45 -5.84 -3.48
CA HIS A 23 -15.25 -6.31 -2.11
C HIS A 23 -16.54 -6.94 -1.57
N PRO A 24 -16.45 -8.00 -0.74
CA PRO A 24 -15.21 -8.65 -0.25
C PRO A 24 -14.63 -9.71 -1.21
N ASP A 25 -15.39 -10.18 -2.20
CA ASP A 25 -15.06 -11.32 -3.08
C ASP A 25 -13.67 -11.25 -3.71
N ILE A 26 -13.19 -10.07 -4.12
CA ILE A 26 -11.86 -9.93 -4.72
C ILE A 26 -10.70 -10.26 -3.76
N GLN A 27 -10.94 -10.22 -2.44
CA GLN A 27 -9.90 -10.55 -1.45
C GLN A 27 -9.67 -12.05 -1.31
N SER A 28 -10.70 -12.87 -1.54
CA SER A 28 -10.60 -14.34 -1.46
C SER A 28 -9.98 -14.97 -2.70
N LEU A 29 -9.76 -14.20 -3.76
CA LEU A 29 -9.09 -14.67 -4.98
C LEU A 29 -7.57 -14.74 -4.80
N ASP A 30 -6.98 -15.83 -5.32
CA ASP A 30 -5.54 -15.97 -5.46
C ASP A 30 -4.96 -15.03 -6.55
N ARG A 31 -3.63 -14.98 -6.64
CA ARG A 31 -2.92 -14.13 -7.61
C ARG A 31 -3.27 -14.44 -9.06
N ASP A 32 -3.34 -15.71 -9.42
CA ASP A 32 -3.58 -16.15 -10.80
C ASP A 32 -5.05 -15.94 -11.20
N ALA A 33 -5.99 -16.17 -10.28
CA ALA A 33 -7.40 -15.86 -10.42
C ALA A 33 -7.64 -14.35 -10.59
N VAL A 34 -6.94 -13.50 -9.84
CA VAL A 34 -6.99 -12.03 -10.01
C VAL A 34 -6.45 -11.63 -11.39
N LEU A 35 -5.36 -12.24 -11.88
CA LEU A 35 -4.81 -11.99 -13.20
C LEU A 35 -5.75 -12.47 -14.32
N ALA A 36 -6.35 -13.65 -14.18
CA ALA A 36 -7.34 -14.17 -15.11
C ALA A 36 -8.60 -13.30 -15.15
N LEU A 37 -9.05 -12.79 -13.98
CA LEU A 37 -10.14 -11.83 -13.90
C LEU A 37 -9.80 -10.51 -14.63
N ALA A 38 -8.58 -10.01 -14.47
CA ALA A 38 -8.11 -8.81 -15.17
C ALA A 38 -8.12 -8.99 -16.70
N ARG A 39 -7.72 -10.16 -17.21
CA ARG A 39 -7.76 -10.49 -18.65
C ARG A 39 -9.19 -10.48 -19.17
N ARG A 40 -10.10 -11.21 -18.52
CA ARG A 40 -11.52 -11.27 -18.90
C ARG A 40 -12.18 -9.89 -18.90
N LEU A 41 -11.97 -9.08 -17.86
CA LEU A 41 -12.52 -7.72 -17.77
C LEU A 41 -11.96 -6.79 -18.85
N ARG A 42 -10.69 -6.96 -19.24
CA ARG A 42 -10.08 -6.20 -20.34
C ARG A 42 -10.74 -6.55 -21.66
N GLU A 43 -10.94 -7.84 -21.95
CA GLU A 43 -11.62 -8.30 -23.16
C GLU A 43 -13.05 -7.75 -23.25
N TYR A 44 -13.84 -7.82 -22.16
CA TYR A 44 -15.19 -7.27 -22.14
C TYR A 44 -15.21 -5.75 -22.36
N ARG A 45 -14.31 -5.02 -21.71
CA ARG A 45 -14.16 -3.57 -21.91
C ARG A 45 -13.78 -3.22 -23.34
N ASP A 46 -12.85 -3.97 -23.92
CA ASP A 46 -12.33 -3.71 -25.25
C ASP A 46 -13.39 -4.03 -26.31
N LYS A 47 -14.11 -5.15 -26.16
CA LYS A 47 -15.30 -5.48 -26.96
C LYS A 47 -16.37 -4.39 -26.87
N ALA A 48 -16.71 -3.90 -25.67
CA ALA A 48 -17.67 -2.82 -25.51
C ALA A 48 -17.19 -1.53 -26.19
N ARG A 49 -15.89 -1.20 -26.07
CA ARG A 49 -15.30 -0.03 -26.75
C ARG A 49 -15.43 -0.14 -28.27
N ASP A 50 -15.15 -1.29 -28.82
CA ASP A 50 -15.13 -1.49 -30.27
C ASP A 50 -16.55 -1.48 -30.85
N ILE A 51 -17.52 -2.08 -30.14
CA ILE A 51 -18.95 -1.95 -30.50
C ILE A 51 -19.40 -0.49 -30.46
N ALA A 52 -19.05 0.27 -29.43
CA ALA A 52 -19.41 1.68 -29.33
C ALA A 52 -18.82 2.51 -30.49
N ARG A 53 -17.56 2.25 -30.85
CA ARG A 53 -16.89 2.91 -31.98
C ARG A 53 -17.53 2.56 -33.32
N ASP A 54 -17.87 1.29 -33.52
CA ASP A 54 -18.52 0.81 -34.74
C ASP A 54 -19.88 1.48 -34.93
N ARG A 55 -20.73 1.45 -33.89
CA ARG A 55 -22.04 2.12 -33.89
C ARG A 55 -21.93 3.62 -34.19
N ARG A 56 -20.96 4.30 -33.57
CA ARG A 56 -20.71 5.72 -33.82
C ARG A 56 -20.26 5.99 -35.26
N ARG A 57 -19.50 5.08 -35.87
CA ARG A 57 -19.10 5.19 -37.28
C ARG A 57 -20.28 4.94 -38.22
N SER A 58 -21.11 3.93 -37.95
CA SER A 58 -22.29 3.64 -38.77
C SER A 58 -23.33 4.76 -38.69
N GLN A 59 -23.57 5.34 -37.50
CA GLN A 59 -24.44 6.52 -37.35
C GLN A 59 -23.94 7.74 -38.14
N ARG A 60 -22.62 7.84 -38.37
CA ARG A 60 -22.01 8.88 -39.19
C ARG A 60 -21.96 8.54 -40.68
N GLY A 61 -22.51 7.40 -41.10
CA GLY A 61 -22.45 6.90 -42.48
C GLY A 61 -21.04 6.48 -42.93
N LYS A 62 -20.10 6.30 -41.99
CA LYS A 62 -18.69 5.95 -42.30
C LYS A 62 -18.39 4.46 -42.22
N ALA A 63 -19.39 3.66 -41.88
CA ALA A 63 -19.30 2.21 -41.80
C ALA A 63 -20.69 1.61 -42.08
N GLU A 64 -20.73 0.44 -42.70
CA GLU A 64 -21.96 -0.31 -42.88
C GLU A 64 -22.47 -0.80 -41.52
N PRO A 65 -23.76 -0.66 -41.19
CA PRO A 65 -24.29 -1.18 -39.94
C PRO A 65 -24.18 -2.71 -39.93
N ARG A 66 -23.62 -3.25 -38.85
CA ARG A 66 -23.64 -4.70 -38.62
C ARG A 66 -25.07 -5.15 -38.29
N GLY A 67 -25.77 -5.66 -39.31
CA GLY A 67 -27.11 -6.24 -39.19
C GLY A 67 -28.17 -5.51 -40.03
N ALA A 68 -29.38 -6.07 -40.04
CA ALA A 68 -30.47 -5.65 -40.94
C ALA A 68 -31.20 -4.35 -40.53
N GLY A 69 -30.59 -3.46 -39.73
CA GLY A 69 -31.26 -2.25 -39.27
C GLY A 69 -30.34 -1.20 -38.63
N PRO A 70 -30.85 0.03 -38.40
CA PRO A 70 -30.09 1.10 -37.78
C PRO A 70 -29.59 0.68 -36.39
N ALA A 71 -28.31 0.90 -36.13
CA ALA A 71 -27.69 0.48 -34.88
C ALA A 71 -28.34 1.22 -33.68
N PRO A 72 -28.79 0.50 -32.62
CA PRO A 72 -29.37 1.13 -31.44
C PRO A 72 -28.37 2.07 -30.76
N ALA A 73 -28.88 3.05 -30.01
CA ALA A 73 -28.12 4.11 -29.36
C ALA A 73 -26.82 3.60 -28.66
N GLU A 74 -25.76 4.41 -28.75
CA GLU A 74 -24.41 4.07 -28.24
C GLU A 74 -24.38 4.01 -26.70
N ASP A 75 -25.30 4.72 -26.04
CA ASP A 75 -25.26 5.03 -24.61
C ASP A 75 -25.18 3.79 -23.72
N GLY A 76 -25.95 2.75 -24.02
CA GLY A 76 -25.92 1.50 -23.25
C GLY A 76 -24.56 0.79 -23.30
N VAL A 77 -23.86 0.86 -24.44
CA VAL A 77 -22.54 0.24 -24.61
C VAL A 77 -21.46 1.09 -23.94
N LEU A 78 -21.59 2.41 -23.96
CA LEU A 78 -20.73 3.31 -23.19
C LEU A 78 -20.85 3.08 -21.69
N LEU A 79 -22.07 2.90 -21.19
CA LEU A 79 -22.30 2.55 -19.78
C LEU A 79 -21.64 1.22 -19.41
N LYS A 80 -21.78 0.17 -20.25
CA LYS A 80 -21.04 -1.09 -20.05
C LYS A 80 -19.53 -0.88 -19.94
N LYS A 81 -18.96 -0.10 -20.87
CA LYS A 81 -17.53 0.22 -20.86
C LYS A 81 -17.11 0.91 -19.56
N GLN A 82 -17.92 1.82 -19.04
CA GLN A 82 -17.64 2.49 -17.76
C GLN A 82 -17.66 1.50 -16.59
N VAL A 83 -18.63 0.59 -16.55
CA VAL A 83 -18.73 -0.46 -15.53
C VAL A 83 -17.49 -1.36 -15.55
N PHE A 84 -17.06 -1.82 -16.74
CA PHE A 84 -15.85 -2.62 -16.86
C PHE A 84 -14.57 -1.84 -16.51
N ALA A 85 -14.50 -0.55 -16.84
CA ALA A 85 -13.37 0.29 -16.44
C ALA A 85 -13.27 0.44 -14.92
N ALA A 86 -14.41 0.60 -14.23
CA ALA A 86 -14.46 0.65 -12.77
C ALA A 86 -14.06 -0.70 -12.13
N ALA A 87 -14.53 -1.82 -12.70
CA ALA A 87 -14.12 -3.17 -12.27
C ALA A 87 -12.61 -3.39 -12.45
N MET A 88 -12.07 -3.00 -13.61
CA MET A 88 -10.63 -3.04 -13.90
C MET A 88 -9.81 -2.21 -12.90
N LYS A 89 -10.29 -1.04 -12.50
CA LYS A 89 -9.59 -0.21 -11.50
C LYS A 89 -9.42 -0.97 -10.19
N ARG A 90 -10.48 -1.62 -9.69
CA ARG A 90 -10.43 -2.44 -8.46
C ARG A 90 -9.47 -3.62 -8.59
N VAL A 91 -9.52 -4.34 -9.70
CA VAL A 91 -8.63 -5.48 -9.95
C VAL A 91 -7.17 -5.07 -10.05
N ASN A 92 -6.87 -3.98 -10.75
CA ASN A 92 -5.51 -3.45 -10.82
C ASN A 92 -4.99 -3.02 -9.43
N SER A 93 -5.84 -2.40 -8.60
CA SER A 93 -5.47 -2.09 -7.21
C SER A 93 -5.16 -3.35 -6.41
N ARG A 94 -5.91 -4.45 -6.58
CA ARG A 94 -5.60 -5.73 -5.94
C ARG A 94 -4.27 -6.31 -6.42
N ILE A 95 -3.99 -6.28 -7.73
CA ILE A 95 -2.71 -6.74 -8.29
C ILE A 95 -1.55 -5.94 -7.69
N ALA A 96 -1.68 -4.61 -7.63
CA ALA A 96 -0.66 -3.75 -7.04
C ALA A 96 -0.46 -4.04 -5.55
N ALA A 97 -1.54 -4.30 -4.81
CA ALA A 97 -1.46 -4.69 -3.40
C ALA A 97 -0.70 -6.00 -3.21
N LEU A 98 -1.01 -7.04 -4.00
CA LEU A 98 -0.31 -8.33 -3.97
C LEU A 98 1.20 -8.15 -4.26
N GLN A 99 1.53 -7.44 -5.34
CA GLN A 99 2.93 -7.15 -5.69
C GLN A 99 3.67 -6.36 -4.61
N SER A 100 3.00 -5.41 -3.95
CA SER A 100 3.60 -4.66 -2.85
C SER A 100 3.86 -5.52 -1.62
N GLY A 101 2.98 -6.50 -1.35
CA GLY A 101 3.18 -7.50 -0.29
C GLY A 101 4.39 -8.38 -0.56
N ASP A 102 4.49 -8.92 -1.78
CA ASP A 102 5.63 -9.76 -2.22
C ASP A 102 6.96 -9.00 -2.08
N LYS A 103 7.01 -7.74 -2.55
CA LYS A 103 8.20 -6.89 -2.44
C LYS A 103 8.59 -6.61 -1.00
N ARG A 104 7.63 -6.36 -0.11
CA ARG A 104 7.90 -6.14 1.32
C ARG A 104 8.49 -7.39 1.96
N ALA A 105 7.94 -8.57 1.67
CA ALA A 105 8.46 -9.83 2.16
C ALA A 105 9.91 -10.05 1.70
N GLN A 106 10.20 -9.88 0.41
CA GLN A 106 11.56 -9.98 -0.12
C GLN A 106 12.52 -8.98 0.56
N THR A 107 12.09 -7.73 0.70
CA THR A 107 12.89 -6.69 1.37
C THR A 107 13.20 -7.07 2.82
N THR A 108 12.23 -7.61 3.55
CA THR A 108 12.45 -8.03 4.94
C THR A 108 13.44 -9.18 5.06
N GLU A 109 13.43 -10.13 4.12
CA GLU A 109 14.40 -11.23 4.07
C GLU A 109 15.81 -10.71 3.77
N PHE A 110 15.97 -9.85 2.77
CA PHE A 110 17.28 -9.26 2.46
C PHE A 110 17.85 -8.43 3.62
N LEU A 111 17.01 -7.68 4.33
CA LEU A 111 17.43 -6.93 5.50
C LEU A 111 17.84 -7.84 6.66
N ARG A 112 17.13 -8.94 6.89
CA ARG A 112 17.50 -9.96 7.90
C ARG A 112 18.85 -10.59 7.58
N GLU A 113 19.06 -10.96 6.33
CA GLU A 113 20.31 -11.55 5.86
C GLU A 113 21.49 -10.55 5.97
N ALA A 114 21.29 -9.30 5.55
CA ALA A 114 22.29 -8.25 5.68
C ALA A 114 22.65 -7.97 7.15
N LEU A 115 21.64 -7.96 8.04
CA LEU A 115 21.84 -7.82 9.47
C LEU A 115 22.61 -9.01 10.05
N ALA A 116 22.29 -10.23 9.66
CA ALA A 116 23.03 -11.43 10.07
C ALA A 116 24.49 -11.36 9.63
N ARG A 117 24.75 -10.97 8.38
CA ARG A 117 26.09 -10.77 7.83
C ARG A 117 26.86 -9.68 8.58
N LYS A 118 26.20 -8.56 8.91
CA LYS A 118 26.78 -7.48 9.74
C LYS A 118 27.14 -7.94 11.15
N LYS A 119 26.31 -8.79 11.77
CA LYS A 119 26.58 -9.35 13.10
C LYS A 119 27.71 -10.37 13.09
N ALA A 120 27.84 -11.16 12.03
CA ALA A 120 28.89 -12.16 11.88
C ALA A 120 30.25 -11.57 11.44
N ALA A 121 30.26 -10.37 10.86
CA ALA A 121 31.48 -9.72 10.43
C ALA A 121 32.42 -9.44 11.62
N PRO A 122 33.69 -9.90 11.56
CA PRO A 122 34.65 -9.59 12.61
C PRO A 122 34.87 -8.09 12.73
N ARG A 123 34.93 -7.59 13.96
CA ARG A 123 35.25 -6.18 14.21
C ARG A 123 36.75 -5.98 13.96
N HIS A 124 37.09 -5.21 12.92
CA HIS A 124 38.47 -4.96 12.52
C HIS A 124 39.16 -3.82 13.27
N HIS A 125 38.47 -3.15 14.20
CA HIS A 125 39.06 -2.11 15.02
C HIS A 125 39.31 -2.62 16.44
N PRO A 126 40.37 -2.16 17.12
CA PRO A 126 40.57 -2.45 18.53
C PRO A 126 39.36 -1.96 19.35
N ASN A 127 39.12 -2.62 20.49
CA ASN A 127 38.06 -2.23 21.41
C ASN A 127 38.39 -0.82 21.95
N PRO A 128 37.46 0.17 21.93
CA PRO A 128 37.76 1.56 22.31
C PRO A 128 38.15 1.78 23.79
N GLY A 129 38.27 0.73 24.59
CA GLY A 129 38.57 0.83 26.02
C GLY A 129 37.38 1.37 26.84
N ALA A 130 37.56 1.45 28.16
CA ALA A 130 36.56 2.03 29.05
C ALA A 130 36.60 3.56 28.99
N THR A 131 35.45 4.22 28.98
CA THR A 131 35.35 5.69 28.90
C THR A 131 34.58 6.28 30.07
N ALA A 132 35.03 7.43 30.58
CA ALA A 132 34.45 8.09 31.77
C ALA A 132 33.16 8.89 31.52
N ARG A 133 32.64 8.92 30.29
CA ARG A 133 31.42 9.66 29.91
C ARG A 133 30.40 8.71 29.29
N GLU A 134 29.13 9.10 29.30
CA GLU A 134 28.04 8.32 28.71
C GLU A 134 28.33 8.05 27.23
N GLY A 135 28.73 6.80 26.96
CA GLY A 135 29.27 6.27 25.72
C GLY A 135 29.28 4.74 25.77
N MET A 136 29.83 4.08 24.74
CA MET A 136 29.56 2.66 24.43
C MET A 136 30.00 1.60 25.45
N ASN A 137 30.71 1.94 26.52
CA ASN A 137 30.81 1.11 27.73
C ASN A 137 31.12 2.04 28.92
N PRO A 138 30.11 2.48 29.69
CA PRO A 138 30.36 3.30 30.85
C PRO A 138 31.11 2.49 31.90
N LEU A 139 32.05 3.12 32.59
CA LEU A 139 32.53 2.59 33.85
C LEU A 139 31.33 2.51 34.81
N ASP A 140 31.11 1.34 35.43
CA ASP A 140 30.12 1.20 36.50
C ASP A 140 30.58 2.04 37.70
N GLU A 141 30.28 3.34 37.68
CA GLU A 141 30.32 4.14 38.89
C GLU A 141 29.22 3.60 39.80
N LYS A 142 29.64 3.01 40.94
CA LYS A 142 28.77 2.78 42.08
C LYS A 142 28.33 4.16 42.58
N ARG A 143 27.31 4.76 41.94
CA ARG A 143 26.65 5.94 42.47
C ARG A 143 26.13 5.56 43.84
N GLN A 144 26.86 5.96 44.88
CA GLN A 144 26.28 6.01 46.20
C GLN A 144 25.13 6.99 46.07
N MET A 145 23.89 6.50 46.16
CA MET A 145 22.78 7.37 46.47
C MET A 145 23.12 7.97 47.83
N THR A 146 23.60 9.22 47.83
CA THR A 146 23.68 10.00 49.05
C THR A 146 22.24 10.22 49.48
N ASP A 147 21.82 9.47 50.49
CA ASP A 147 20.54 9.71 51.15
C ASP A 147 20.63 11.11 51.76
N VAL A 148 19.87 12.05 51.18
CA VAL A 148 19.84 13.42 51.66
C VAL A 148 18.82 13.46 52.79
N ASP A 149 19.23 13.92 53.97
CA ASP A 149 18.31 14.11 55.09
C ASP A 149 17.07 14.89 54.59
N PRO A 150 15.84 14.39 54.81
CA PRO A 150 14.61 15.03 54.37
C PRO A 150 14.49 16.52 54.72
N ARG A 151 15.13 16.96 55.82
CA ARG A 151 15.14 18.38 56.24
C ARG A 151 16.00 19.28 55.36
N GLN A 152 16.95 18.71 54.63
CA GLN A 152 17.93 19.45 53.82
C GLN A 152 17.59 19.44 52.32
N VAL A 153 16.58 18.66 51.90
CA VAL A 153 16.17 18.51 50.48
C VAL A 153 15.89 19.85 49.82
N GLY A 154 15.20 20.76 50.52
CA GLY A 154 14.92 22.11 49.98
C GLY A 154 16.18 22.92 49.73
N SER A 155 17.15 22.89 50.65
CA SER A 155 18.41 23.62 50.52
C SER A 155 19.28 23.06 49.40
N VAL A 156 19.44 21.73 49.36
CA VAL A 156 20.19 21.03 48.30
C VAL A 156 19.56 21.29 46.93
N SER A 157 18.24 21.27 46.82
CA SER A 157 17.53 21.59 45.57
C SER A 157 17.81 23.01 45.08
N GLN A 158 17.77 24.02 45.96
CA GLN A 158 18.10 25.40 45.57
C GLN A 158 19.57 25.55 45.19
N GLN A 159 20.48 24.87 45.90
CA GLN A 159 21.91 24.91 45.60
C GLN A 159 22.21 24.31 44.22
N VAL A 160 21.60 23.18 43.87
CA VAL A 160 21.73 22.56 42.55
C VAL A 160 21.18 23.49 41.46
N LYS A 161 20.02 24.12 41.69
CA LYS A 161 19.42 25.08 40.76
C LYS A 161 20.35 26.28 40.50
N ASN A 162 20.94 26.85 41.54
CA ASN A 162 21.87 27.97 41.43
C ASN A 162 23.16 27.58 40.70
N ASN A 163 23.70 26.39 40.99
CA ASN A 163 24.88 25.87 40.31
C ASN A 163 24.63 25.58 38.83
N GLN A 164 23.42 25.16 38.46
CA GLN A 164 23.06 24.98 37.05
C GLN A 164 22.94 26.33 36.34
N ALA A 165 22.25 27.29 36.95
CA ALA A 165 22.12 28.63 36.40
C ALA A 165 23.49 29.29 36.18
N SER A 166 24.44 29.15 37.10
CA SER A 166 25.80 29.70 36.93
C SER A 166 26.59 29.02 35.81
N ARG A 167 26.38 27.71 35.59
CA ARG A 167 26.96 26.98 34.45
C ARG A 167 26.34 27.39 33.12
N ASP A 168 25.02 27.60 33.09
CA ASP A 168 24.29 27.98 31.88
C ASP A 168 24.63 29.42 31.43
N THR A 169 25.05 30.27 32.37
CA THR A 169 25.53 31.63 32.07
C THR A 169 27.01 31.72 31.70
N ARG A 170 27.75 30.61 31.71
CA ARG A 170 29.20 30.57 31.45
C ARG A 170 29.52 30.18 30.00
#